data_AF-A0A316DJ38-F1
#
_entry.id   AF-A0A316DJ38-F1
#
_cell.length_a   1.000
_cell.length_b   1.000
_cell.length_c   1.000
_cell.angle_alpha   90.00
_cell.angle_beta   90.00
_cell.angle_gamma   90.00
#
_symmetry.space_group_name_H-M   'P 1'
#
loop_
_entity.id
_entity.type
_entity.pdbx_description
1 polymer ?
#
loop_
_entity_poly.entity_id
_entity_poly.type
_entity_poly.pdbx_seq_one_letter_code
_entity_poly.pdbx_strand_id
1 'polypeptide(L)'
;MRFYKNFVVFWAIFYFAIAIIGRVFTKKKEIYPFFRWSLYSKTPNNLVYPYVLVNKIGDSILPKPTNILDLYSVHDLALTDLNLMVNNFYHDVIAIPGIENTYQGVFLNVLPENSEYTLYIKELDLSIENYKATENHSQVLTVKNNNIIPFERNN
;
A
#
# COMPACT_ATOMS: atom_id res chain seq x y z
N MET A 1 -14.21 9.13 44.07
CA MET A 1 -13.16 8.30 43.41
C MET A 1 -13.66 6.99 42.79
N ARG A 2 -14.46 6.16 43.49
CA ARG A 2 -14.94 4.87 42.94
C ARG A 2 -15.81 5.00 41.68
N PHE A 3 -16.71 6.00 41.62
CA PHE A 3 -17.58 6.22 40.46
C PHE A 3 -16.79 6.54 39.19
N TYR A 4 -15.80 7.44 39.28
CA TYR A 4 -14.96 7.83 38.15
C TYR A 4 -14.11 6.66 37.64
N LYS A 5 -13.55 5.85 38.55
CA LYS A 5 -12.83 4.63 38.19
C LYS A 5 -13.74 3.63 37.47
N ASN A 6 -14.96 3.43 37.98
CA ASN A 6 -15.94 2.53 37.36
C ASN A 6 -16.43 3.06 36.01
N PHE A 7 -16.57 4.37 35.85
CA PHE A 7 -16.95 5.01 34.60
C PHE A 7 -15.88 4.83 33.53
N VAL A 8 -14.61 5.07 33.85
CA VAL A 8 -13.49 4.85 32.92
C VAL A 8 -13.35 3.38 32.54
N VAL A 9 -13.47 2.46 33.51
CA VAL A 9 -13.41 1.01 33.25
C VAL A 9 -14.58 0.55 32.38
N PHE A 10 -15.79 1.06 32.62
CA PHE A 10 -16.96 0.76 31.80
C PHE A 10 -16.75 1.17 30.34
N TRP A 11 -16.31 2.41 30.11
CA TRP A 11 -16.05 2.90 28.75
C TRP A 11 -14.90 2.16 28.07
N ALA A 12 -13.87 1.76 28.80
CA ALA A 12 -12.79 0.94 28.26
C ALA A 12 -13.30 -0.42 27.80
N ILE A 13 -14.08 -1.13 28.64
CA ILE A 13 -14.67 -2.43 28.29
C ILE A 13 -15.62 -2.29 27.10
N PHE A 14 -16.46 -1.26 27.09
CA PHE A 14 -17.38 -0.97 25.98
C PHE A 14 -16.64 -0.73 24.66
N TYR A 15 -15.56 0.06 24.70
CA TYR A 15 -14.71 0.34 23.54
C TYR A 15 -14.03 -0.92 23.02
N PHE A 16 -13.52 -1.79 23.89
CA PHE A 16 -12.93 -3.09 23.50
C PHE A 16 -13.95 -4.05 22.90
N ALA A 17 -15.17 -4.14 23.45
CA ALA A 17 -16.22 -5.00 22.93
C ALA A 17 -16.61 -4.60 21.49
N ILE A 18 -16.77 -3.29 21.25
CA ILE A 18 -17.05 -2.75 19.92
C ILE A 18 -15.92 -3.08 18.93
N ALA A 19 -14.66 -2.98 19.36
CA ALA A 19 -13.51 -3.32 18.54
C ALA A 19 -13.48 -4.79 18.11
N ILE A 20 -13.79 -5.71 19.04
CA ILE A 20 -13.84 -7.15 18.76
C ILE A 20 -14.97 -7.47 17.78
N ILE A 21 -16.16 -6.89 17.99
CA ILE A 21 -17.30 -7.09 17.08
C ILE A 21 -16.96 -6.57 15.68
N GLY A 22 -16.37 -5.37 15.58
CA GLY A 22 -15.89 -4.82 14.31
C GLY A 22 -14.85 -5.70 13.63
N ARG A 23 -13.97 -6.36 14.39
CA ARG A 23 -12.94 -7.25 13.84
C ARG A 23 -13.51 -8.59 13.32
N VAL A 24 -14.51 -9.14 14.00
CA VAL A 24 -15.04 -10.48 13.67
C VAL A 24 -16.13 -10.43 12.60
N PHE A 25 -17.02 -9.44 12.66
CA PHE A 25 -18.23 -9.43 11.84
C PHE A 25 -18.13 -8.57 10.57
N THR A 26 -17.08 -7.75 10.44
CA THR A 26 -16.93 -6.92 9.25
C THR A 26 -16.12 -7.64 8.18
N LYS A 27 -16.75 -7.93 7.04
CA LYS A 27 -16.09 -8.55 5.87
C LYS A 27 -14.96 -7.70 5.30
N LYS A 28 -15.08 -6.38 5.40
CA LYS A 28 -14.00 -5.40 5.15
C LYS A 28 -13.46 -4.96 6.51
N LYS A 29 -12.23 -5.32 6.87
CA LYS A 29 -11.63 -5.14 8.22
C LYS A 29 -11.39 -3.66 8.62
N GLU A 30 -12.22 -2.72 8.18
CA GLU A 30 -11.92 -1.29 8.11
C GLU A 30 -12.88 -0.36 8.86
N ILE A 31 -13.87 -0.87 9.60
CA ILE A 31 -14.87 0.02 10.24
C ILE A 31 -14.30 0.84 11.41
N TYR A 32 -13.08 0.56 11.90
CA TYR A 32 -12.50 1.31 13.02
C TYR A 32 -11.12 1.92 12.72
N PRO A 33 -11.04 3.01 11.94
CA PRO A 33 -9.80 3.78 11.74
C PRO A 33 -9.28 4.42 13.04
N PHE A 34 -10.15 4.66 14.02
CA PHE A 34 -9.80 5.31 15.30
C PHE A 34 -8.76 4.56 16.14
N PHE A 35 -8.72 3.22 16.10
CA PHE A 35 -7.76 2.42 16.89
C PHE A 35 -6.35 2.43 16.32
N ARG A 36 -6.19 2.64 15.01
CA ARG A 36 -4.85 2.70 14.38
C ARG A 36 -4.19 4.07 14.55
N TRP A 37 -4.97 5.15 14.66
CA TRP A 37 -4.43 6.51 14.67
C TRP A 37 -3.89 6.98 16.02
N SER A 38 -4.44 6.55 17.16
CA SER A 38 -4.05 7.11 18.45
C SER A 38 -2.68 6.63 18.97
N LEU A 39 -2.11 5.55 18.42
CA LEU A 39 -0.90 4.91 18.97
C LEU A 39 0.40 5.24 18.21
N TYR A 40 0.34 5.87 17.02
CA TYR A 40 1.52 6.06 16.16
C TYR A 40 1.64 7.43 15.47
N SER A 41 0.91 8.47 15.88
CA SER A 41 0.76 9.69 15.06
C SER A 41 1.91 10.72 15.13
N LYS A 42 3.16 10.29 14.92
CA LYS A 42 4.13 11.18 14.27
C LYS A 42 4.16 10.81 12.80
N THR A 43 3.31 11.48 12.01
CA THR A 43 3.38 11.39 10.56
C THR A 43 4.79 11.77 10.12
N PRO A 44 5.49 10.93 9.33
CA PRO A 44 6.82 11.25 8.88
C PRO A 44 6.80 12.50 8.00
N ASN A 45 7.86 13.31 8.08
CA ASN A 45 8.00 14.52 7.26
C ASN A 45 8.11 14.16 5.77
N ASN A 46 8.80 13.08 5.44
CA ASN A 46 8.89 12.59 4.08
C ASN A 46 7.95 11.40 3.89
N LEU A 47 7.08 11.50 2.90
CA LEU A 47 6.09 10.48 2.60
C LEU A 47 6.40 9.87 1.24
N VAL A 48 6.52 8.54 1.21
CA VAL A 48 6.78 7.75 0.00
C VAL A 48 5.56 6.92 -0.32
N TYR A 49 5.02 7.11 -1.52
CA TYR A 49 3.83 6.43 -2.03
C TYR A 49 4.19 5.59 -3.27
N PRO A 50 4.30 4.26 -3.14
CA PRO A 50 4.47 3.39 -4.29
C PRO A 50 3.17 3.26 -5.09
N TYR A 51 3.30 3.21 -6.42
CA TYR A 51 2.18 2.96 -7.32
C TYR A 51 2.63 2.22 -8.59
N VAL A 52 1.72 1.45 -9.19
CA VAL A 52 2.01 0.64 -10.38
C VAL A 52 1.20 1.15 -11.56
N LEU A 53 1.88 1.40 -12.68
CA LEU A 53 1.24 1.69 -13.96
C LEU A 53 1.39 0.48 -14.88
N VAL A 54 0.27 0.01 -15.41
CA VAL A 54 0.18 -1.13 -16.31
C VAL A 54 0.15 -0.64 -17.74
N ASN A 55 1.03 -1.19 -18.58
CA ASN A 55 1.13 -0.87 -20.01
C ASN A 55 0.48 -1.97 -20.88
N LYS A 56 0.49 -3.21 -20.40
CA LYS A 56 0.00 -4.38 -21.13
C LYS A 56 -0.63 -5.38 -20.16
N ILE A 57 -1.76 -5.97 -20.54
CA ILE A 57 -2.46 -7.03 -19.80
C ILE A 57 -2.60 -8.24 -20.73
N GLY A 58 -1.92 -9.34 -20.42
CA GLY A 58 -1.84 -10.46 -21.36
C GLY A 58 -1.27 -10.01 -22.70
N ASP A 59 -2.02 -10.24 -23.79
CA ASP A 59 -1.64 -9.79 -25.13
C ASP A 59 -2.19 -8.41 -25.49
N SER A 60 -3.01 -7.80 -24.62
CA SER A 60 -3.64 -6.50 -24.88
C SER A 60 -2.75 -5.35 -24.40
N ILE A 61 -2.30 -4.52 -25.34
CA ILE A 61 -1.60 -3.27 -25.03
C ILE A 61 -2.64 -2.21 -24.66
N LEU A 62 -2.44 -1.56 -23.52
CA LEU A 62 -3.32 -0.47 -23.09
C LEU A 62 -2.98 0.80 -23.89
N PRO A 63 -3.98 1.57 -24.34
CA PRO A 63 -3.73 2.80 -25.11
C PRO A 63 -3.00 3.88 -24.29
N LYS A 64 -3.06 3.77 -22.96
CA LYS A 64 -2.37 4.62 -21.99
C LYS A 64 -1.96 3.77 -20.79
N PRO A 65 -0.78 4.03 -20.18
CA PRO A 65 -0.42 3.46 -18.89
C PRO A 65 -1.51 3.75 -17.84
N THR A 66 -2.10 2.70 -17.28
CA THR A 66 -3.24 2.81 -16.36
C THR A 66 -2.85 2.36 -14.97
N ASN A 67 -3.29 3.05 -13.92
CA ASN A 67 -3.00 2.64 -12.55
C ASN A 67 -3.64 1.27 -12.28
N ILE A 68 -2.91 0.35 -11.67
CA ILE A 68 -3.43 -0.98 -11.33
C ILE A 68 -4.70 -0.90 -10.47
N LEU A 69 -4.83 0.14 -9.65
CA LEU A 69 -6.02 0.39 -8.82
C LEU A 69 -7.30 0.65 -9.66
N ASP A 70 -7.14 1.18 -10.88
CA ASP A 70 -8.25 1.47 -11.80
C ASP A 70 -8.65 0.23 -12.63
N LEU A 71 -7.86 -0.86 -12.57
CA LEU A 71 -8.06 -2.09 -13.34
C LEU A 71 -8.85 -3.15 -12.56
N TYR A 72 -9.81 -2.71 -11.74
CA TYR A 72 -10.58 -3.58 -10.84
C TYR A 72 -11.17 -4.81 -11.54
N SER A 73 -11.69 -4.63 -12.75
CA SER A 73 -12.31 -5.71 -13.55
C SER A 73 -11.34 -6.78 -14.05
N VAL A 74 -10.03 -6.63 -13.83
CA VAL A 74 -8.99 -7.56 -14.29
C VAL A 74 -8.50 -8.45 -13.14
N HIS A 75 -8.35 -7.89 -11.95
CA HIS A 75 -7.77 -8.58 -10.80
C HIS A 75 -8.80 -8.94 -9.71
N ASP A 76 -9.99 -8.33 -9.72
CA ASP A 76 -11.08 -8.57 -8.75
C ASP A 76 -10.69 -8.41 -7.26
N LEU A 77 -9.70 -7.55 -6.98
CA LEU A 77 -9.19 -7.28 -5.63
C LEU A 77 -9.77 -5.99 -5.07
N ALA A 78 -10.09 -5.99 -3.77
CA ALA A 78 -10.50 -4.77 -3.10
C ALA A 78 -9.37 -3.72 -3.12
N LEU A 79 -9.75 -2.45 -3.26
CA LEU A 79 -8.82 -1.31 -3.38
C LEU A 79 -7.76 -1.29 -2.27
N THR A 80 -8.15 -1.62 -1.04
CA THR A 80 -7.26 -1.52 0.12
C THR A 80 -6.30 -2.70 0.22
N ASP A 81 -6.74 -3.89 -0.16
CA ASP A 81 -5.86 -5.06 -0.31
C ASP A 81 -4.84 -4.82 -1.43
N LEU A 82 -5.27 -4.27 -2.57
CA LEU A 82 -4.36 -3.97 -3.68
C LEU A 82 -3.34 -2.87 -3.32
N ASN A 83 -3.77 -1.81 -2.63
CA ASN A 83 -2.85 -0.79 -2.11
C ASN A 83 -1.81 -1.40 -1.15
N LEU A 84 -2.24 -2.28 -0.25
CA LEU A 84 -1.34 -2.99 0.64
C LEU A 84 -0.37 -3.88 -0.14
N MET A 85 -0.85 -4.59 -1.16
CA MET A 85 -0.03 -5.45 -2.02
C MET A 85 1.01 -4.66 -2.82
N VAL A 86 0.66 -3.49 -3.38
CA VAL A 86 1.60 -2.59 -4.05
C VAL A 86 2.66 -2.09 -3.07
N ASN A 87 2.26 -1.72 -1.86
CA ASN A 87 3.20 -1.26 -0.83
C ASN A 87 4.15 -2.37 -0.40
N ASN A 88 3.63 -3.59 -0.17
CA ASN A 88 4.45 -4.76 0.14
C ASN A 88 5.40 -5.09 -1.01
N PHE A 89 4.93 -5.03 -2.26
CA PHE A 89 5.77 -5.25 -3.44
C PHE A 89 6.93 -4.26 -3.51
N TYR A 90 6.66 -2.97 -3.29
CA TYR A 90 7.72 -1.97 -3.20
C TYR A 90 8.73 -2.30 -2.10
N HIS A 91 8.25 -2.61 -0.90
CA HIS A 91 9.13 -2.97 0.22
C HIS A 91 9.94 -4.24 -0.07
N ASP A 92 9.35 -5.26 -0.68
CA ASP A 92 10.06 -6.50 -1.01
C ASP A 92 11.20 -6.26 -2.00
N VAL A 93 11.02 -5.37 -2.97
CA VAL A 93 12.04 -5.12 -3.99
C VAL A 93 13.11 -4.12 -3.54
N ILE A 94 12.77 -3.20 -2.63
CA ILE A 94 13.77 -2.27 -2.05
C ILE A 94 14.41 -2.80 -0.77
N ALA A 95 13.93 -3.92 -0.21
CA ALA A 95 14.34 -4.39 1.10
C ALA A 95 15.82 -4.82 1.12
N ILE A 96 16.65 -3.82 1.44
CA ILE A 96 17.86 -3.84 2.25
C ILE A 96 19.05 -4.62 1.64
N PRO A 97 20.18 -3.95 1.33
CA PRO A 97 21.41 -4.65 1.00
C PRO A 97 21.85 -5.50 2.23
N GLY A 98 21.88 -6.82 2.07
CA GLY A 98 22.44 -7.74 3.07
C GLY A 98 21.46 -8.58 3.89
N ILE A 99 20.14 -8.53 3.64
CA ILE A 99 19.22 -9.53 4.20
C ILE A 99 18.40 -10.10 3.04
N GLU A 100 18.76 -11.31 2.62
CA GLU A 100 18.05 -12.12 1.63
C GLU A 100 16.60 -12.36 2.09
N ASN A 101 15.69 -11.47 1.72
CA ASN A 101 14.27 -11.77 1.78
C ASN A 101 13.83 -12.18 0.38
N THR A 102 13.66 -13.48 0.22
CA THR A 102 12.94 -14.12 -0.87
C THR A 102 11.60 -13.41 -1.10
N TYR A 103 11.56 -12.57 -2.13
CA TYR A 103 10.32 -12.07 -2.68
C TYR A 103 9.34 -13.24 -2.88
N GLN A 104 8.16 -13.17 -2.24
CA GLN A 104 7.21 -14.28 -2.24
C GLN A 104 6.47 -14.46 -3.58
N GLY A 105 6.75 -13.64 -4.61
CA GLY A 105 6.15 -13.78 -5.93
C GLY A 105 4.67 -13.41 -6.03
N VAL A 106 4.00 -13.15 -4.91
CA VAL A 106 2.53 -13.04 -4.83
C VAL A 106 1.99 -11.88 -5.67
N PHE A 107 2.70 -10.75 -5.74
CA PHE A 107 2.25 -9.61 -6.53
C PHE A 107 2.32 -9.87 -8.05
N LEU A 108 3.25 -10.70 -8.53
CA LEU A 108 3.33 -11.04 -9.96
C LEU A 108 2.07 -11.76 -10.46
N ASN A 109 1.35 -12.44 -9.56
CA ASN A 109 0.14 -13.18 -9.88
C ASN A 109 -1.13 -12.32 -9.92
N VAL A 110 -1.04 -11.02 -9.59
CA VAL A 110 -2.21 -10.11 -9.59
C VAL A 110 -2.72 -9.86 -11.01
N LEU A 111 -1.82 -9.85 -11.99
CA LEU A 111 -2.15 -9.69 -13.39
C LEU A 111 -1.90 -11.02 -14.13
N PRO A 112 -2.62 -11.28 -15.22
CA PRO A 112 -2.39 -12.46 -16.04
C PRO A 112 -0.96 -12.52 -16.59
N GLU A 113 -0.51 -13.71 -16.97
CA GLU A 113 0.78 -13.89 -17.65
C GLU A 113 0.90 -12.98 -18.88
N ASN A 114 2.13 -12.68 -19.30
CA ASN A 114 2.45 -11.73 -20.39
C ASN A 114 2.06 -10.26 -20.15
N SER A 115 1.68 -9.90 -18.93
CA SER A 115 1.45 -8.50 -18.56
C SER A 115 2.77 -7.72 -18.42
N GLU A 116 2.72 -6.42 -18.70
CA GLU A 116 3.83 -5.49 -18.52
C GLU A 116 3.38 -4.30 -17.68
N TYR A 117 4.13 -4.01 -16.63
CA TYR A 117 3.84 -2.91 -15.72
C TYR A 117 5.11 -2.37 -15.07
N THR A 118 5.04 -1.12 -14.63
CA THR A 118 6.17 -0.41 -14.04
C THR A 118 5.80 0.06 -12.64
N LEU A 119 6.69 -0.20 -11.69
CA LEU A 119 6.58 0.29 -10.32
C LEU A 119 7.28 1.65 -10.22
N TYR A 120 6.55 2.61 -9.69
CA TYR A 120 7.01 3.96 -9.41
C TYR A 120 6.86 4.28 -7.93
N ILE A 121 7.57 5.29 -7.49
CA ILE A 121 7.32 5.96 -6.22
C ILE A 121 7.05 7.44 -6.45
N LYS A 122 6.14 7.96 -5.62
CA LYS A 122 5.88 9.37 -5.45
C LYS A 122 6.37 9.78 -4.07
N GLU A 123 7.29 10.74 -4.02
CA GLU A 123 7.85 11.29 -2.79
C GLU A 123 7.27 12.69 -2.54
N LEU A 124 6.94 12.98 -1.29
CA LEU A 124 6.42 14.27 -0.84
C LEU A 124 7.09 14.68 0.48
N ASP A 125 7.49 15.95 0.58
CA ASP A 125 7.99 16.56 1.81
C ASP A 125 6.89 17.40 2.47
N LEU A 126 6.32 16.86 3.55
CA LEU A 126 5.28 17.45 4.39
C LEU A 126 5.81 18.46 5.42
N SER A 127 7.13 18.65 5.51
CA SER A 127 7.70 19.72 6.36
C SER A 127 7.51 21.12 5.78
N ILE A 128 7.19 21.20 4.48
CA ILE A 128 6.98 22.45 3.73
C ILE A 128 5.48 22.72 3.59
N GLU A 129 5.08 23.98 3.77
CA GLU A 129 3.66 24.41 3.67
C GLU A 129 3.03 24.07 2.31
N ASN A 130 3.78 24.27 1.22
CA ASN A 130 3.36 23.86 -0.13
C ASN A 130 3.99 22.52 -0.53
N TYR A 131 3.73 21.47 0.25
CA TYR A 131 4.24 20.11 0.00
C TYR A 131 3.88 19.54 -1.39
N LYS A 132 2.84 20.05 -2.07
CA LYS A 132 2.51 19.59 -3.42
C LYS A 132 3.59 19.98 -4.44
N ALA A 133 4.33 21.06 -4.19
CA ALA A 133 5.42 21.48 -5.05
C ALA A 133 6.69 20.62 -4.89
N THR A 134 6.76 19.77 -3.86
CA THR A 134 7.88 18.84 -3.62
C THR A 134 7.65 17.46 -4.20
N GLU A 135 6.57 17.29 -4.98
CA GLU A 135 6.22 16.04 -5.64
C GLU A 135 7.31 15.59 -6.61
N ASN A 136 7.94 14.47 -6.27
CA ASN A 136 8.94 13.82 -7.10
C ASN A 136 8.50 12.41 -7.46
N HIS A 137 8.62 12.06 -8.73
CA HIS A 137 8.31 10.73 -9.23
C HIS A 137 9.57 10.04 -9.69
N SER A 138 9.82 8.83 -9.21
CA SER A 138 10.92 8.01 -9.71
C SER A 138 10.47 6.59 -10.03
N GLN A 139 11.06 6.05 -11.10
CA GLN A 139 10.87 4.66 -11.49
C GLN A 139 11.76 3.77 -10.62
N VAL A 140 11.18 2.67 -10.13
CA VAL A 140 11.91 1.68 -9.32
C VAL A 140 12.34 0.51 -10.19
N LEU A 141 11.40 -0.08 -10.92
CA LEU A 141 11.61 -1.26 -11.76
C LEU A 141 10.50 -1.39 -12.80
N THR A 142 10.74 -2.23 -13.78
CA THR A 142 9.73 -2.68 -14.74
C THR A 142 9.57 -4.18 -14.63
N VAL A 143 8.35 -4.69 -14.71
CA VAL A 143 8.06 -6.11 -14.85
C VAL A 143 7.60 -6.40 -16.27
N LYS A 144 8.23 -7.39 -16.91
CA LYS A 144 7.83 -7.90 -18.23
C LYS A 144 7.74 -9.41 -18.19
N ASN A 145 6.58 -9.96 -18.53
CA ASN A 145 6.34 -11.42 -18.52
C ASN A 145 6.81 -12.06 -17.21
N ASN A 146 6.38 -11.51 -16.08
CA ASN A 146 6.76 -11.94 -14.72
C ASN A 146 8.26 -11.85 -14.38
N ASN A 147 9.09 -11.25 -15.23
CA ASN A 147 10.49 -10.99 -14.93
C ASN A 147 10.68 -9.54 -14.49
N ILE A 148 11.37 -9.35 -13.36
CA ILE A 148 11.72 -8.05 -12.82
C ILE A 148 12.97 -7.53 -13.53
N ILE A 149 12.86 -6.34 -14.11
CA ILE A 149 13.96 -5.61 -14.75
C ILE A 149 14.23 -4.38 -13.86
N PRO A 150 15.35 -4.37 -13.10
CA PRO A 150 15.67 -3.24 -12.23
C PRO A 150 15.96 -1.98 -13.07
N PHE A 151 15.63 -0.82 -12.54
CA PHE A 151 16.01 0.45 -13.15
C PHE A 151 17.44 0.81 -12.75
N GLU A 152 18.36 0.91 -13.71
CA GLU A 152 19.71 1.43 -13.47
C GLU A 152 19.61 2.93 -13.14
N ARG A 153 19.74 3.28 -11.85
CA ARG A 153 20.06 4.65 -11.47
C ARG A 153 21.51 4.90 -11.90
N ASN A 154 21.71 5.62 -13.00
CA ASN A 154 23.00 6.27 -13.26
C ASN A 154 23.26 7.22 -12.07
N ASN A 155 24.21 6.83 -11.21
CA ASN A 155 24.71 7.65 -10.09
C ASN A 155 25.33 8.95 -10.60
#